data_AF-A0A6M2E4L5-F1
#
_entry.id   AF-A0A6M2E4L5-F1
#
_cell.length_a   1.000
_cell.length_b   1.000
_cell.length_c   1.000
_cell.angle_alpha   90.00
_cell.angle_beta   90.00
_cell.angle_gamma   90.00
#
_symmetry.space_group_name_H-M   'P 1'
#
loop_
_entity.id
_entity.type
_entity.pdbx_description
1 polymer ?
#
loop_
_entity_poly.entity_id
_entity_poly.type
_entity_poly.pdbx_seq_one_letter_code
_entity_poly.pdbx_strand_id
1 'polypeptide(L)'
;MALPSPAVQACPLLLELVAPAHGRVRTPLTVSYLLHNRTLLVQDVELVMDSSDAFMYSGNKLLHFRILPRECQTLTYNLYPLLSGYVPLPRVHLVLGPGTAAASTLDGLLDEMLPSHIFIMPQTKTVTPSEAICAS
;
A
#
# COMPACT_ATOMS: atom_id res chain seq x y z
N MET A 1 -5.49 36.25 22.49
CA MET A 1 -4.72 34.99 22.33
C MET A 1 -4.84 34.55 20.88
N ALA A 2 -3.73 34.38 20.18
CA ALA A 2 -3.71 33.86 18.81
C ALA A 2 -3.65 32.33 18.84
N LEU A 3 -4.43 31.66 17.99
CA LEU A 3 -4.31 30.20 17.83
C LEU A 3 -2.94 29.86 17.21
N PRO A 4 -2.33 28.72 17.57
CA PRO A 4 -1.16 28.22 16.87
C PRO A 4 -1.53 27.97 15.39
N SER A 5 -0.75 28.52 14.48
CA SER A 5 -0.94 28.30 13.04
C SER A 5 -0.49 26.87 12.69
N PRO A 6 -1.31 26.05 12.03
CA PRO A 6 -0.89 24.72 11.61
C PRO A 6 0.22 24.82 10.56
N ALA A 7 1.25 23.99 10.70
CA ALA A 7 2.28 23.85 9.68
C ALA A 7 1.65 23.11 8.48
N VAL A 8 1.50 23.81 7.35
CA VAL A 8 1.00 23.20 6.11
C VAL A 8 2.17 22.63 5.35
N GLN A 9 2.26 21.30 5.28
CA GLN A 9 3.27 20.63 4.48
C GLN A 9 2.78 20.51 3.04
N ALA A 10 3.51 21.10 2.11
CA ALA A 10 3.21 20.96 0.69
C ALA A 10 3.62 19.56 0.22
N CYS A 11 2.65 18.75 -0.19
CA CYS A 11 2.89 17.43 -0.78
C CYS A 11 2.44 17.43 -2.25
N PRO A 12 3.35 17.30 -3.22
CA PRO A 12 3.03 17.48 -4.65
C PRO A 12 2.11 16.36 -5.17
N LEU A 13 2.21 15.17 -4.58
CA LEU A 13 1.36 14.03 -4.89
C LEU A 13 0.40 13.75 -3.73
N LEU A 14 -0.69 13.02 -3.99
CA LEU A 14 -1.54 12.42 -2.96
C LEU A 14 -1.63 10.94 -3.29
N LEU A 15 -1.42 10.08 -2.30
CA LEU A 15 -1.52 8.64 -2.46
C LEU A 15 -2.66 8.11 -1.59
N GLU A 16 -3.62 7.44 -2.21
CA GLU A 16 -4.74 6.80 -1.53
C GLU A 16 -4.65 5.28 -1.69
N LEU A 17 -5.03 4.54 -0.66
CA LEU A 17 -5.17 3.08 -0.73
C LEU A 17 -6.64 2.69 -0.78
N VAL A 18 -7.03 2.03 -1.86
CA VAL A 18 -8.30 1.29 -1.96
C VAL A 18 -8.00 -0.17 -1.68
N ALA A 19 -8.45 -0.65 -0.53
CA ALA A 19 -8.33 -2.02 -0.09
C ALA A 19 -9.64 -2.51 0.56
N PRO A 20 -9.92 -3.81 0.54
CA PRO A 20 -10.98 -4.38 1.37
C PRO A 20 -10.73 -4.10 2.85
N ALA A 21 -11.81 -4.02 3.64
CA ALA A 21 -11.71 -3.74 5.08
C ALA A 21 -10.90 -4.79 5.86
N HIS A 22 -10.84 -6.01 5.35
CA HIS A 22 -10.04 -7.10 5.90
C HIS A 22 -9.76 -8.16 4.81
N GLY A 23 -8.77 -9.00 5.07
CA GLY A 23 -8.45 -10.17 4.25
C GLY A 23 -8.62 -11.49 5.00
N ARG A 24 -8.23 -12.60 4.37
CA ARG A 24 -8.18 -13.93 4.98
C ARG A 24 -6.89 -14.63 4.58
N VAL A 25 -6.29 -15.37 5.52
CA VAL A 25 -5.06 -16.12 5.27
C VAL A 25 -5.23 -17.03 4.05
N ARG A 26 -4.24 -16.96 3.14
CA ARG A 26 -4.16 -17.71 1.88
C ARG A 26 -5.30 -17.45 0.89
N THR A 27 -5.98 -16.33 1.01
CA THR A 27 -6.98 -15.85 0.04
C THR A 27 -6.46 -14.57 -0.61
N PRO A 28 -6.44 -14.47 -1.96
CA PRO A 28 -6.01 -13.25 -2.64
C PRO A 28 -6.78 -12.01 -2.17
N LEU A 29 -6.05 -10.91 -1.96
CA LEU A 29 -6.53 -9.62 -1.50
C LEU A 29 -6.04 -8.55 -2.47
N THR A 30 -6.89 -8.10 -3.37
CA THR A 30 -6.56 -7.05 -4.34
C THR A 30 -6.59 -5.68 -3.67
N VAL A 31 -5.51 -4.91 -3.82
CA VAL A 31 -5.41 -3.52 -3.36
C VAL A 31 -5.00 -2.61 -4.51
N SER A 32 -5.39 -1.35 -4.45
CA SER A 32 -5.04 -0.34 -5.46
C SER A 32 -4.54 0.92 -4.79
N TYR A 33 -3.39 1.40 -5.24
CA TYR A 33 -2.85 2.70 -4.89
C TYR A 33 -3.26 3.71 -5.96
N LEU A 34 -3.92 4.80 -5.57
CA LEU A 34 -4.31 5.89 -6.45
C LEU A 34 -3.37 7.05 -6.19
N LEU A 35 -2.48 7.31 -7.15
CA LEU A 35 -1.48 8.36 -7.07
C LEU A 35 -1.92 9.57 -7.89
N HIS A 36 -2.34 10.61 -7.19
CA HIS A 36 -2.85 11.84 -7.78
C HIS A 36 -1.74 12.86 -7.92
N ASN A 37 -1.54 13.38 -9.13
CA ASN A 37 -0.69 14.54 -9.36
C ASN A 37 -1.46 15.83 -9.10
N ARG A 38 -1.22 16.45 -7.94
CA ARG A 38 -1.90 17.70 -7.54
C ARG A 38 -1.18 18.95 -8.05
N THR A 39 -0.17 18.79 -8.89
CA THR A 39 0.59 19.90 -9.46
C THR A 39 0.11 20.26 -10.87
N LEU A 40 0.65 21.36 -11.39
CA LEU A 40 0.44 21.80 -12.79
C LEU A 40 1.55 21.30 -13.72
N LEU A 41 2.47 20.47 -13.22
CA LEU A 41 3.62 19.97 -13.95
C LEU A 41 3.52 18.44 -14.10
N VAL A 42 4.12 17.91 -15.16
CA VAL A 42 4.32 16.46 -15.27
C VAL A 42 5.30 16.03 -14.19
N GLN A 43 4.96 14.97 -13.46
CA GLN A 43 5.81 14.41 -12.42
C GLN A 43 6.47 13.14 -12.93
N ASP A 44 7.80 13.07 -12.85
CA ASP A 44 8.58 11.86 -13.12
C ASP A 44 8.72 11.10 -11.80
N VAL A 45 8.23 9.88 -11.74
CA VAL A 45 8.03 9.13 -10.49
C VAL A 45 8.66 7.76 -10.61
N GLU A 46 9.48 7.41 -9.61
CA GLU A 46 9.92 6.06 -9.34
C GLU A 46 9.16 5.54 -8.10
N LEU A 47 8.55 4.38 -8.24
CA LEU A 47 7.85 3.67 -7.17
C LEU A 47 8.53 2.34 -6.88
N VAL A 48 8.74 2.04 -5.61
CA VAL A 48 9.29 0.77 -5.13
C VAL A 48 8.33 0.16 -4.11
N MET A 49 8.04 -1.13 -4.25
CA MET A 49 7.23 -1.91 -3.32
C MET A 49 8.12 -2.89 -2.55
N ASP A 50 8.15 -2.75 -1.23
CA ASP A 50 8.94 -3.60 -0.36
C ASP A 50 8.43 -5.05 -0.31
N SER A 51 9.36 -5.96 -0.03
CA SER A 51 8.99 -7.32 0.35
C SER A 51 8.31 -7.30 1.72
N SER A 52 7.40 -8.25 1.98
CA SER A 52 6.72 -8.38 3.25
C SER A 52 6.79 -9.83 3.75
N ASP A 53 7.05 -10.01 5.05
CA ASP A 53 6.99 -11.32 5.69
C ASP A 53 5.54 -11.80 5.89
N ALA A 54 4.59 -10.87 5.91
CA ALA A 54 3.16 -11.16 6.08
C ALA A 54 2.42 -11.42 4.77
N PHE A 55 2.98 -10.98 3.63
CA PHE A 55 2.33 -11.07 2.33
C PHE A 55 3.32 -11.47 1.23
N MET A 56 2.95 -12.45 0.41
CA MET A 56 3.42 -12.45 -0.98
C MET A 56 2.59 -11.45 -1.78
N TYR A 57 3.12 -10.89 -2.86
CA TYR A 57 2.33 -10.06 -3.76
C TYR A 57 2.65 -10.31 -5.22
N SER A 58 1.70 -9.99 -6.10
CA SER A 58 1.93 -9.83 -7.54
C SER A 58 1.64 -8.40 -7.98
N GLY A 59 2.51 -7.87 -8.84
CA GLY A 59 2.54 -6.48 -9.28
C GLY A 59 3.98 -6.01 -9.51
N ASN A 60 4.15 -4.74 -9.89
CA ASN A 60 5.48 -4.19 -10.15
C ASN A 60 6.21 -3.88 -8.83
N LYS A 61 7.34 -4.56 -8.60
CA LYS A 61 8.22 -4.25 -7.47
C LYS A 61 8.91 -2.89 -7.62
N LEU A 62 9.31 -2.57 -8.85
CA LEU A 62 9.91 -1.29 -9.23
C LEU A 62 9.21 -0.80 -10.49
N LEU A 63 8.80 0.47 -10.50
CA LEU A 63 8.12 1.07 -11.64
C LEU A 63 8.53 2.53 -11.80
N HIS A 64 8.97 2.91 -12.99
CA HIS A 64 9.23 4.31 -13.35
C HIS A 64 8.20 4.78 -14.37
N PHE A 65 7.59 5.93 -14.14
CA PHE A 65 6.53 6.45 -14.99
C PHE A 65 6.35 7.95 -14.81
N ARG A 66 5.62 8.56 -15.75
CA ARG A 66 5.25 9.97 -15.69
C ARG A 66 3.77 10.13 -15.48
N ILE A 67 3.39 11.02 -14.57
CA ILE A 67 1.99 11.37 -14.31
C ILE A 67 1.76 12.79 -14.80
N LEU A 68 0.77 12.96 -15.68
CA LEU A 68 0.40 14.27 -16.22
C LEU A 68 -0.19 15.19 -15.12
N PRO A 69 -0.19 16.52 -15.33
CA PRO A 69 -0.81 17.45 -14.41
C PRO A 69 -2.28 17.08 -14.14
N ARG A 70 -2.70 17.11 -12.88
CA ARG A 70 -4.08 16.84 -12.45
C ARG A 70 -4.61 15.44 -12.73
N GLU A 71 -3.78 14.53 -13.26
CA GLU A 71 -4.16 13.15 -13.52
C GLU A 71 -3.95 12.25 -12.29
N CYS A 72 -4.57 11.07 -12.36
CA CYS A 72 -4.44 10.00 -11.38
C CYS A 72 -3.89 8.74 -12.03
N GLN A 73 -2.81 8.20 -11.47
CA GLN A 73 -2.29 6.89 -11.85
C GLN A 73 -2.76 5.84 -10.84
N THR A 74 -3.41 4.78 -11.32
CA THR A 74 -3.78 3.63 -10.49
C THR A 74 -2.72 2.53 -10.61
N LEU A 75 -2.32 1.97 -9.47
CA LEU A 75 -1.39 0.85 -9.37
C LEU A 75 -2.05 -0.29 -8.59
N THR A 76 -2.27 -1.42 -9.23
CA THR A 76 -3.01 -2.55 -8.64
C THR A 76 -2.07 -3.68 -8.29
N TYR A 77 -2.22 -4.20 -7.07
CA TYR A 77 -1.44 -5.32 -6.53
C TYR A 77 -2.39 -6.39 -5.99
N ASN A 78 -2.06 -7.65 -6.20
CA ASN A 78 -2.74 -8.75 -5.52
C ASN A 78 -1.86 -9.25 -4.39
N LEU A 79 -2.28 -9.00 -3.16
CA LEU A 79 -1.62 -9.50 -1.96
C LEU A 79 -2.12 -10.90 -1.64
N TYR A 80 -1.23 -11.75 -1.17
CA TYR A 80 -1.53 -13.10 -0.70
C TYR A 80 -1.10 -13.21 0.77
N PRO A 81 -2.03 -13.08 1.71
CA PRO A 81 -1.72 -13.03 3.14
C PRO A 81 -1.22 -14.39 3.65
N LEU A 82 -0.07 -14.38 4.30
CA LEU A 82 0.59 -15.57 4.87
C LEU A 82 0.27 -15.75 6.36
N LEU A 83 0.06 -14.63 7.06
CA LEU A 83 -0.16 -14.57 8.51
C LEU A 83 -1.56 -14.00 8.81
N SER A 84 -2.17 -14.44 9.92
CA SER A 84 -3.40 -13.87 10.46
C SER A 84 -3.12 -12.80 11.52
N GLY A 85 -4.12 -11.95 11.79
CA GLY A 85 -4.04 -10.89 12.78
C GLY A 85 -3.97 -9.51 12.13
N TYR A 86 -3.57 -8.50 12.91
CA TYR A 86 -3.33 -7.16 12.39
C TYR A 86 -1.89 -7.07 11.91
N VAL A 87 -1.69 -7.18 10.59
CA VAL A 87 -0.37 -7.40 9.97
C VAL A 87 0.03 -6.22 9.10
N PRO A 88 1.34 -5.92 9.00
CA PRO A 88 1.82 -4.76 8.25
C PRO A 88 1.63 -4.96 6.74
N LEU A 89 1.07 -3.94 6.09
CA LEU A 89 0.98 -3.89 4.63
C LEU A 89 2.39 -3.72 4.02
N PRO A 90 2.64 -4.24 2.80
CA PRO A 90 3.85 -3.92 2.06
C PRO A 90 4.02 -2.40 1.91
N ARG A 91 5.23 -1.90 2.21
CA ARG A 91 5.53 -0.47 2.14
C ARG A 91 5.77 -0.05 0.70
N VAL A 92 5.27 1.13 0.36
CA VAL A 92 5.49 1.78 -0.93
C VAL A 92 6.42 2.96 -0.71
N HIS A 93 7.44 3.06 -1.55
CA HIS A 93 8.37 4.17 -1.61
C HIS A 93 8.14 4.96 -2.89
N LEU A 94 8.20 6.28 -2.80
CA LEU A 94 8.09 7.18 -3.96
C LEU A 94 9.28 8.12 -4.01
N VAL A 95 9.87 8.21 -5.19
CA VAL A 95 10.92 9.19 -5.53
C VAL A 95 10.41 10.06 -6.69
N LEU A 96 10.47 11.37 -6.50
CA LEU A 96 10.15 12.34 -7.55
C LEU A 96 11.42 12.82 -8.23
N GLY A 97 11.39 12.95 -9.56
CA GLY A 97 12.55 13.34 -10.37
C GLY A 97 13.76 12.42 -10.17
N PRO A 98 13.61 11.09 -10.23
CA PRO A 98 14.71 10.15 -10.02
C PRO A 98 15.87 10.45 -10.98
N GLY A 99 17.11 10.36 -10.48
CA GLY A 99 18.32 10.66 -11.24
C GLY A 99 18.61 12.15 -11.48
N THR A 100 17.84 13.06 -10.87
CA THR A 100 18.09 14.51 -10.95
C THR A 100 18.63 15.07 -9.63
N ALA A 101 19.27 16.24 -9.67
CA ALA A 101 19.74 16.94 -8.46
C ALA A 101 18.59 17.41 -7.54
N ALA A 102 17.36 17.43 -8.04
CA ALA A 102 16.16 17.81 -7.29
C ALA A 102 15.34 16.58 -6.82
N ALA A 103 15.94 15.38 -6.87
CA ALA A 103 15.25 14.17 -6.46
C ALA A 103 14.79 14.27 -5.00
N SER A 104 13.56 13.84 -4.72
CA SER A 104 12.99 13.87 -3.37
C SER A 104 12.22 12.59 -3.06
N THR A 105 12.41 12.05 -1.85
CA THR A 105 11.67 10.89 -1.34
C THR A 105 10.44 11.37 -0.58
N LEU A 106 9.35 10.59 -0.67
CA LEU A 106 8.07 10.95 -0.06
C LEU A 106 7.71 10.08 1.16
N ASP A 107 8.60 9.23 1.62
CA ASP A 107 8.30 8.16 2.61
C ASP A 107 7.60 8.66 3.88
N GLY A 108 8.12 9.73 4.50
CA GLY A 108 7.51 10.27 5.73
C GLY A 108 6.10 10.84 5.51
N LEU A 109 5.79 11.30 4.30
CA LEU A 109 4.44 11.73 3.93
C LEU A 109 3.54 10.53 3.61
N LEU A 110 4.10 9.47 3.02
CA LEU A 110 3.35 8.25 2.73
C LEU A 110 2.91 7.54 4.02
N ASP A 111 3.76 7.52 5.05
CA ASP A 111 3.43 6.95 6.37
C ASP A 111 2.23 7.67 7.03
N GLU A 112 2.00 8.94 6.71
CA GLU A 112 0.84 9.72 7.18
C GLU A 112 -0.41 9.55 6.29
N MET A 113 -0.23 9.28 4.99
CA MET A 113 -1.33 9.15 4.03
C MET A 113 -1.91 7.73 3.98
N LEU A 114 -1.11 6.71 4.30
CA LEU A 114 -1.47 5.31 4.11
C LEU A 114 -1.69 4.58 5.43
N PRO A 115 -2.65 3.63 5.47
CA PRO A 115 -2.71 2.70 6.59
C PRO A 115 -1.47 1.80 6.59
N SER A 116 -0.88 1.61 7.76
CA SER A 116 0.31 0.75 7.91
C SER A 116 -0.02 -0.74 8.01
N HIS A 117 -1.25 -1.09 8.38
CA HIS A 117 -1.66 -2.45 8.69
C HIS A 117 -3.06 -2.75 8.17
N ILE A 118 -3.36 -4.04 8.01
CA ILE A 118 -4.68 -4.56 7.68
C ILE A 118 -4.98 -5.80 8.51
N PHE A 119 -6.26 -6.01 8.84
CA PHE A 119 -6.69 -7.20 9.56
C PHE A 119 -6.86 -8.40 8.61
N ILE A 120 -6.21 -9.52 8.93
CA ILE A 120 -6.30 -10.78 8.19
C ILE A 120 -6.93 -11.85 9.08
N MET A 121 -8.08 -12.33 8.67
CA MET A 121 -8.81 -13.39 9.37
C MET A 121 -8.06 -14.73 9.27
N PRO A 122 -8.09 -15.56 10.33
CA PRO A 122 -7.50 -16.89 10.31
C PRO A 122 -8.24 -17.81 9.33
N GLN A 123 -7.59 -18.92 8.98
CA GLN A 123 -8.26 -19.97 8.23
C GLN A 123 -9.24 -20.71 9.14
N THR A 124 -10.48 -20.85 8.70
CA THR A 124 -11.42 -21.78 9.33
C THR A 124 -10.93 -23.20 9.04
N LYS A 125 -10.55 -23.95 10.07
CA LYS A 125 -10.24 -25.38 9.94
C LYS A 125 -11.54 -26.09 9.54
N THR A 126 -11.69 -26.45 8.27
CA THR A 126 -12.70 -27.45 7.88
C THR A 126 -12.27 -28.77 8.50
N VAL A 127 -12.90 -29.14 9.62
CA VAL A 127 -12.78 -30.50 10.17
C VAL A 127 -13.30 -31.42 9.09
N THR A 128 -12.43 -32.20 8.48
CA THR A 128 -12.86 -33.27 7.58
C THR A 128 -13.54 -34.35 8.43
N PRO A 129 -14.62 -35.01 7.95
CA PRO A 129 -15.39 -35.97 8.74
C PRO A 129 -14.60 -37.19 9.25
N SER A 130 -13.35 -37.36 8.84
CA SER A 130 -12.53 -38.53 9.19
C SER A 130 -11.93 -38.48 10.60
N GLU A 131 -11.88 -37.32 11.28
CA GLU A 131 -11.29 -37.21 12.64
C GLU A 131 -12.33 -37.37 13.77
N ALA A 132 -13.62 -37.49 13.46
CA ALA A 132 -14.68 -37.61 14.46
C ALA A 132 -14.93 -39.05 14.96
N ILE A 133 -14.27 -40.06 14.39
CA ILE A 133 -14.58 -41.49 14.66
C ILE A 133 -13.65 -42.10 15.74
N CYS A 134 -12.54 -41.45 16.09
CA CYS A 134 -11.57 -42.03 17.05
C CYS A 134 -11.70 -41.52 18.49
N ALA A 135 -12.76 -40.77 18.82
CA ALA A 135 -13.01 -40.24 20.16
C ALA A 135 -14.35 -40.80 20.70
N SER A 136 -14.38 -42.10 20.96
CA SER A 136 -15.46 -42.78 21.70
C SER A 136 -14.88 -43.96 22.47
#